data_AF-A0A950L5W0-F1
#
_entry.id   AF-A0A950L5W0-F1
#
_cell.length_a   1.000
_cell.length_b   1.000
_cell.length_c   1.000
_cell.angle_alpha   90.00
_cell.angle_beta   90.00
_cell.angle_gamma   90.00
#
_symmetry.space_group_name_H-M   'P 1'
#
loop_
_entity.id
_entity.type
_entity.pdbx_description
1 polymer ?
#
loop_
_entity_poly.entity_id
_entity_poly.type
_entity_poly.pdbx_seq_one_letter_code
_entity_poly.pdbx_strand_id
1 'polypeptide(L)'
;MLPELLAWFTGKEQNRRKFPRKRKPYRAAYSLDGKTTHAAIGLDIGGGGLCILTQEPIKRDEFEVRVVLDERNLRMRAKVVWHDNVQHQGRKVWRYGMRFTGIPADDWDAIIRYTTDRPVTEANKAQDELAAVRMTPDDTARLLPKELQTRLLQMLVERRRLAPLDERVTPLVQYFYSGIVRHNDRLVHRLVIQSKVVGPERDELFETRFVFDESGKNVQILN
;
A
#
# COMPACT_ATOMS: atom_id res chain seq x y z
N MET A 1 28.87 13.29 -3.67
CA MET A 1 29.82 14.43 -3.61
C MET A 1 29.17 15.72 -3.13
N LEU A 2 28.28 16.41 -3.87
CA LEU A 2 27.61 17.65 -3.38
C LEU A 2 26.73 17.45 -2.12
N PRO A 3 25.96 16.34 -1.98
CA PRO A 3 25.15 16.09 -0.78
C PRO A 3 25.96 15.83 0.49
N GLU A 4 27.14 15.22 0.37
CA GLU A 4 28.03 14.89 1.49
C GLU A 4 28.69 16.15 2.07
N LEU A 5 29.04 17.11 1.20
CA LEU A 5 29.66 18.38 1.58
C LEU A 5 28.69 19.31 2.34
N LEU A 6 27.40 19.30 1.98
CA LEU A 6 26.34 20.05 2.67
C LEU A 6 26.02 19.48 4.06
N ALA A 7 26.09 18.16 4.23
CA ALA A 7 25.87 17.51 5.53
C ALA A 7 27.00 17.84 6.53
N TRP A 8 28.25 17.93 6.05
CA TRP A 8 29.41 18.30 6.88
C TRP A 8 29.35 19.76 7.37
N PHE A 9 28.92 20.70 6.53
CA PHE A 9 28.85 22.13 6.88
C PHE A 9 27.68 22.52 7.79
N THR A 10 26.56 21.79 7.74
CA THR A 10 25.33 22.20 8.44
C THR A 10 25.07 21.45 9.74
N GLY A 11 25.83 20.38 10.04
CA GLY A 11 25.62 19.50 11.21
C GLY A 11 24.27 18.79 11.23
N LYS A 12 23.42 19.02 10.22
CA LYS A 12 22.14 18.37 10.02
C LYS A 12 22.38 17.27 9.01
N GLU A 13 22.48 16.03 9.48
CA GLU A 13 22.34 14.88 8.59
C GLU A 13 21.10 15.10 7.71
N GLN A 14 21.32 15.17 6.41
CA GLN A 14 20.25 15.38 5.45
C GLN A 14 19.24 14.24 5.67
N ASN A 15 18.01 14.58 6.07
CA ASN A 15 17.00 13.58 6.38
C ASN A 15 16.71 12.76 5.11
N ARG A 16 17.31 11.58 4.99
CA ARG A 16 17.19 10.68 3.82
C ARG A 16 15.84 9.98 3.75
N ARG A 17 14.91 10.28 4.67
CA ARG A 17 13.62 9.61 4.75
C ARG A 17 12.68 10.17 3.70
N LYS A 18 12.16 9.28 2.85
CA LYS A 18 11.11 9.60 1.86
C LYS A 18 9.76 9.97 2.51
N PHE A 19 9.48 9.44 3.71
CA PHE A 19 8.21 9.61 4.40
C PHE A 19 8.41 10.16 5.82
N PRO A 20 7.53 11.05 6.29
CA PRO A 20 7.52 11.45 7.70
C PRO A 20 7.21 10.24 8.60
N ARG A 21 7.66 10.34 9.85
CA ARG A 21 7.39 9.32 10.88
C ARG A 21 6.70 9.97 12.06
N LYS A 22 5.63 9.35 12.53
CA LYS A 22 4.95 9.74 13.77
C LYS A 22 5.55 8.94 14.93
N ARG A 23 6.20 9.64 15.85
CA ARG A 23 6.81 9.06 17.06
C ARG A 23 5.79 9.03 18.19
N LYS A 24 4.87 8.08 18.13
CA LYS A 24 3.83 7.87 19.14
C LYS A 24 3.75 6.37 19.42
N PRO A 25 3.74 5.93 20.69
CA PRO A 25 3.55 4.53 21.01
C PRO A 25 2.20 4.00 20.51
N TYR A 26 2.19 2.77 20.00
CA TYR A 26 0.97 2.09 19.54
C TYR A 26 1.01 0.60 19.87
N ARG A 27 -0.16 -0.04 19.90
CA ARG A 27 -0.25 -1.48 20.15
C ARG A 27 0.22 -2.23 18.92
N ALA A 28 1.11 -3.20 19.11
CA ALA A 28 1.61 -4.03 18.04
C ALA A 28 1.60 -5.50 18.45
N ALA A 29 1.63 -6.36 17.45
CA ALA A 29 1.89 -7.77 17.64
C ALA A 29 2.63 -8.29 16.40
N TYR A 30 3.34 -9.40 16.53
CA TYR A 30 4.02 -10.04 15.41
C TYR A 30 3.73 -11.53 15.37
N SER A 31 3.88 -12.12 14.18
CA SER A 31 3.73 -13.55 13.96
C SER A 31 4.83 -14.06 13.04
N LEU A 32 5.54 -15.09 13.51
CA LEU A 32 6.62 -15.71 12.75
C LEU A 32 6.12 -16.80 11.81
N ASP A 33 4.99 -17.43 12.13
CA ASP A 33 4.37 -18.57 11.44
C ASP A 33 3.03 -18.20 10.77
N GLY A 34 2.54 -16.98 10.97
CA GLY A 34 1.23 -16.51 10.51
C GLY A 34 0.05 -16.98 11.37
N LYS A 35 0.30 -17.78 12.42
CA LYS A 35 -0.72 -18.38 13.29
C LYS A 35 -0.61 -17.88 14.72
N THR A 36 0.59 -17.96 15.28
CA THR A 36 0.92 -17.57 16.65
C THR A 36 1.24 -16.09 16.69
N THR A 37 0.54 -15.36 17.57
CA THR A 37 0.69 -13.91 17.71
C THR A 37 1.38 -13.59 19.02
N HIS A 38 2.48 -12.83 18.94
CA HIS A 38 3.27 -12.38 20.09
C HIS A 38 3.09 -10.88 20.28
N ALA A 39 2.90 -10.43 21.52
CA ALA A 39 2.72 -9.02 21.82
C ALA A 39 4.00 -8.21 21.58
N ALA A 40 3.82 -6.99 21.08
CA ALA A 40 4.90 -6.02 20.90
C ALA A 40 4.39 -4.60 21.18
N ILE A 41 5.31 -3.66 21.34
CA ILE A 41 5.00 -2.24 21.49
C ILE A 41 5.57 -1.49 20.29
N GLY A 42 4.73 -0.77 19.57
CA GLY A 42 5.16 0.16 18.54
C GLY A 42 5.75 1.43 19.14
N LEU A 43 6.81 1.96 18.53
CA LEU A 43 7.47 3.20 18.96
C LEU A 43 7.28 4.34 17.97
N ASP A 44 7.44 4.03 16.68
CA ASP A 44 7.19 4.97 15.59
C ASP A 44 6.77 4.23 14.31
N ILE A 45 6.03 4.93 13.46
CA ILE A 45 5.56 4.39 12.18
C ILE A 45 5.60 5.49 11.11
N GLY A 46 5.84 5.08 9.86
CA GLY A 46 5.79 5.94 8.68
C GLY A 46 5.52 5.11 7.43
N GLY A 47 5.33 5.76 6.28
CA GLY A 47 4.98 5.08 5.03
C GLY A 47 5.99 4.04 4.51
N GLY A 48 7.24 4.08 4.98
CA GLY A 48 8.29 3.13 4.57
C GLY A 48 8.53 1.98 5.55
N GLY A 49 8.00 2.04 6.77
CA GLY A 49 8.34 1.08 7.80
C GLY A 49 8.03 1.57 9.21
N LEU A 50 8.31 0.73 10.19
CA LEU A 50 7.95 0.98 11.58
C LEU A 50 9.04 0.52 12.56
N CYS A 51 8.88 0.89 13.83
CA CYS A 51 9.75 0.46 14.91
C CYS A 51 8.93 -0.25 15.99
N ILE A 52 9.32 -1.47 16.37
CA ILE A 52 8.71 -2.20 17.49
C ILE A 52 9.72 -2.53 18.58
N LEU A 53 9.17 -2.86 19.75
CA LEU A 53 9.87 -3.34 20.93
C LEU A 53 9.25 -4.65 21.40
N THR A 54 10.08 -5.64 21.68
CA THR A 54 9.69 -6.98 22.14
C THR A 54 10.47 -7.39 23.39
N GLN A 55 9.92 -8.36 24.14
CA GLN A 55 10.60 -8.92 25.32
C GLN A 55 11.65 -9.96 24.92
N GLU A 56 11.39 -10.71 23.86
CA GLU A 56 12.27 -11.78 23.37
C GLU A 56 12.92 -11.42 22.04
N PRO A 57 14.12 -11.95 21.75
CA PRO A 57 14.78 -11.75 20.47
C PRO A 57 14.02 -12.47 19.34
N ILE A 58 13.85 -11.79 18.20
CA ILE A 58 13.24 -12.37 17.01
C ILE A 58 14.35 -12.95 16.13
N LYS A 59 14.25 -14.23 15.77
CA LYS A 59 15.26 -14.94 14.97
C LYS A 59 15.05 -14.84 13.44
N ARG A 60 13.92 -14.26 12.99
CA ARG A 60 13.60 -14.10 11.57
C ARG A 60 13.78 -12.65 11.16
N ASP A 61 14.36 -12.46 9.98
CA ASP A 61 14.55 -11.12 9.41
C ASP A 61 13.28 -10.58 8.77
N GLU A 62 12.30 -11.41 8.43
CA GLU A 62 11.03 -10.95 7.84
C GLU A 62 9.86 -11.72 8.43
N PHE A 63 8.82 -10.99 8.84
CA PHE A 63 7.65 -11.57 9.50
C PHE A 63 6.42 -10.66 9.40
N GLU A 64 5.27 -11.20 9.79
CA GLU A 64 4.02 -10.45 9.84
C GLU A 64 3.96 -9.60 11.11
N VAL A 65 3.48 -8.37 10.95
CA VAL A 65 3.23 -7.41 12.02
C VAL A 65 1.79 -6.92 11.91
N ARG A 66 1.12 -6.90 13.05
CA ARG A 66 -0.21 -6.33 13.23
C ARG A 66 -0.09 -5.12 14.13
N VAL A 67 -0.69 -4.01 13.74
CA VAL A 67 -0.67 -2.78 14.55
C VAL A 67 -2.07 -2.22 14.69
N VAL A 68 -2.31 -1.54 15.81
CA VAL A 68 -3.55 -0.80 16.03
C VAL A 68 -3.21 0.68 16.03
N LEU A 69 -3.67 1.40 14.99
CA LEU A 69 -3.53 2.85 14.89
C LEU A 69 -4.90 3.48 15.09
N ASP A 70 -5.03 4.27 16.14
CA ASP A 70 -6.30 4.77 16.68
C ASP A 70 -7.27 3.59 16.91
N GLU A 71 -8.22 3.35 16.01
CA GLU A 71 -9.21 2.25 16.12
C GLU A 71 -9.07 1.19 15.00
N ARG A 72 -8.13 1.37 14.07
CA ARG A 72 -7.97 0.49 12.91
C ARG A 72 -6.86 -0.54 13.13
N ASN A 73 -7.19 -1.80 12.87
CA ASN A 73 -6.22 -2.89 12.84
C ASN A 73 -5.60 -2.99 11.45
N LEU A 74 -4.28 -2.89 11.37
CA LEU A 74 -3.52 -2.96 10.12
C LEU A 74 -2.64 -4.19 10.11
N ARG A 75 -2.54 -4.85 8.94
CA ARG A 75 -1.69 -6.04 8.76
C ARG A 75 -0.64 -5.77 7.70
N MET A 76 0.62 -6.06 8.02
CA MET A 76 1.73 -5.87 7.10
C MET A 76 2.80 -6.93 7.29
N ARG A 77 3.62 -7.13 6.25
CA ARG A 77 4.87 -7.87 6.31
C ARG A 77 6.02 -6.88 6.34
N ALA A 78 6.95 -7.09 7.27
CA ALA A 78 8.08 -6.20 7.46
C ALA A 78 9.37 -6.99 7.60
N LYS A 79 10.44 -6.44 7.01
CA LYS A 79 11.80 -6.94 7.14
C LYS A 79 12.60 -6.07 8.11
N VAL A 80 13.30 -6.70 9.04
CA VAL A 80 14.25 -6.09 9.97
C VAL A 80 15.40 -5.48 9.17
N VAL A 81 15.66 -4.19 9.42
CA VAL A 81 16.77 -3.43 8.83
C VAL A 81 17.89 -3.24 9.84
N TRP A 82 17.52 -3.06 11.10
CA TRP A 82 18.43 -3.01 12.23
C TRP A 82 17.70 -3.47 13.49
N HIS A 83 18.47 -3.94 14.46
CA HIS A 83 17.97 -4.22 15.79
C HIS A 83 19.02 -3.86 16.84
N ASP A 84 18.57 -3.52 18.03
CA ASP A 84 19.40 -3.35 19.21
C ASP A 84 18.68 -3.87 20.45
N ASN A 85 19.38 -3.86 21.57
CA ASN A 85 18.78 -4.15 22.86
C ASN A 85 18.97 -2.96 23.79
N VAL A 86 17.97 -2.71 24.61
CA VAL A 86 17.97 -1.61 25.58
C VAL A 86 17.50 -2.14 26.93
N GLN A 87 17.97 -1.49 27.99
CA GLN A 87 17.47 -1.74 29.34
C GLN A 87 16.26 -0.84 29.58
N HIS A 88 15.13 -1.45 29.95
CA HIS A 88 13.92 -0.73 30.34
C HIS A 88 13.40 -1.32 31.65
N GLN A 89 13.35 -0.51 32.70
CA GLN A 89 12.90 -0.92 34.04
C GLN A 89 13.63 -2.19 34.55
N GLY A 90 14.95 -2.26 34.35
CA GLY A 90 15.78 -3.40 34.75
C GLY A 90 15.59 -4.67 33.92
N ARG A 91 14.77 -4.63 32.86
CA ARG A 91 14.59 -5.73 31.91
C ARG A 91 15.25 -5.41 30.58
N LYS A 92 15.93 -6.41 30.00
CA LYS A 92 16.45 -6.32 28.64
C LYS A 92 15.29 -6.47 27.67
N VAL A 93 15.10 -5.48 26.81
CA VAL A 93 14.11 -5.51 25.72
C VAL A 93 14.81 -5.31 24.39
N TRP A 94 14.17 -5.78 23.33
CA TRP A 94 14.72 -5.78 21.99
C TRP A 94 13.96 -4.81 21.11
N ARG A 95 14.67 -3.93 20.43
CA ARG A 95 14.07 -2.92 19.55
C ARG A 95 14.49 -3.19 18.12
N TYR A 96 13.51 -3.10 17.21
CA TYR A 96 13.66 -3.45 15.81
C TYR A 96 13.17 -2.29 14.94
N GLY A 97 14.03 -1.79 14.07
CA GLY A 97 13.63 -0.95 12.97
C GLY A 97 13.41 -1.80 11.73
N MET A 98 12.20 -1.69 11.16
CA MET A 98 11.77 -2.54 10.05
C MET A 98 11.27 -1.72 8.87
N ARG A 99 11.37 -2.29 7.68
CA ARG A 99 10.85 -1.75 6.42
C ARG A 99 9.71 -2.65 5.92
N PHE A 100 8.67 -2.06 5.33
CA PHE A 100 7.58 -2.83 4.73
C PHE A 100 8.05 -3.59 3.50
N THR A 101 7.72 -4.88 3.44
CA THR A 101 7.88 -5.74 2.25
C THR A 101 6.55 -6.07 1.60
N GLY A 102 5.44 -6.00 2.35
CA GLY A 102 4.09 -6.10 1.82
C GLY A 102 3.07 -5.45 2.76
N ILE A 103 2.15 -4.66 2.21
CA ILE A 103 1.08 -4.00 2.97
C ILE A 103 -0.11 -3.78 2.03
N PRO A 104 -1.36 -4.03 2.48
CA PRO A 104 -2.54 -3.64 1.73
C PRO A 104 -2.57 -2.14 1.47
N ALA A 105 -3.03 -1.71 0.30
CA ALA A 105 -3.03 -0.31 -0.08
C ALA A 105 -3.82 0.58 0.90
N ASP A 106 -4.97 0.11 1.36
CA ASP A 106 -5.80 0.83 2.33
C ASP A 106 -5.11 0.97 3.69
N ASP A 107 -4.39 -0.06 4.12
CA ASP A 107 -3.64 -0.03 5.38
C ASP A 107 -2.43 0.89 5.29
N TRP A 108 -1.79 0.97 4.12
CA TRP A 108 -0.73 1.93 3.87
C TRP A 108 -1.24 3.37 3.87
N ASP A 109 -2.38 3.65 3.22
CA ASP A 109 -3.03 4.97 3.23
C ASP A 109 -3.41 5.38 4.65
N ALA A 110 -3.96 4.45 5.44
CA ALA A 110 -4.23 4.67 6.86
C ALA A 110 -2.96 5.10 7.62
N ILE A 111 -1.80 4.49 7.34
CA ILE A 111 -0.51 4.91 7.91
C ILE A 111 -0.14 6.32 7.46
N ILE A 112 -0.28 6.65 6.18
CA ILE A 112 0.05 7.99 5.67
C ILE A 112 -0.84 9.05 6.33
N ARG A 113 -2.15 8.84 6.39
CA ARG A 113 -3.10 9.72 7.08
C ARG A 113 -2.76 9.88 8.56
N TYR A 114 -2.52 8.76 9.24
CA TYR A 114 -2.09 8.75 10.63
C TYR A 114 -0.81 9.57 10.85
N THR A 115 0.16 9.47 9.95
CA THR A 115 1.44 10.20 10.04
C THR A 115 1.37 11.67 9.67
N THR A 116 0.27 12.09 9.03
CA THR A 116 0.01 13.48 8.62
C THR A 116 -1.12 14.13 9.43
N ASP A 117 -1.51 13.48 10.54
CA ASP A 117 -2.60 13.91 11.45
C ASP A 117 -3.95 14.10 10.76
N ARG A 118 -4.17 13.38 9.64
CA ARG A 118 -5.47 13.30 8.98
C ARG A 118 -6.32 12.19 9.61
N PRO A 119 -7.65 12.32 9.64
CA PRO A 119 -8.53 11.27 10.13
C PRO A 119 -8.29 9.95 9.39
N VAL A 120 -8.15 8.87 10.16
CA VAL A 120 -7.94 7.51 9.64
C VAL A 120 -9.28 6.85 9.24
N THR A 121 -10.41 7.45 9.61
CA THR A 121 -11.77 6.94 9.38
C THR A 121 -12.27 7.16 7.95
N GLU A 122 -13.05 6.20 7.43
CA GLU A 122 -13.39 6.02 5.99
C GLU A 122 -14.53 6.90 5.44
N ALA A 123 -15.10 7.81 6.24
CA ALA A 123 -16.24 8.59 5.77
C ALA A 123 -15.79 9.70 4.80
N ASN A 124 -16.13 9.56 3.51
CA ASN A 124 -16.01 10.53 2.41
C ASN A 124 -14.68 10.60 1.62
N LYS A 125 -14.06 9.45 1.36
CA LYS A 125 -12.87 9.32 0.49
C LYS A 125 -13.12 9.63 -1.01
N ALA A 126 -14.33 9.42 -1.52
CA ALA A 126 -14.59 9.47 -2.96
C ALA A 126 -14.82 10.88 -3.54
N GLN A 127 -15.38 11.82 -2.77
CA GLN A 127 -15.75 13.14 -3.32
C GLN A 127 -14.59 14.15 -3.33
N ASP A 128 -13.74 14.15 -2.31
CA ASP A 128 -12.68 15.15 -2.18
C ASP A 128 -11.47 14.87 -3.08
N GLU A 129 -11.20 13.60 -3.42
CA GLU A 129 -10.03 13.18 -4.21
C GLU A 129 -10.28 13.27 -5.73
N LEU A 130 -11.54 13.32 -6.17
CA LEU A 130 -11.93 13.41 -7.59
C LEU A 130 -11.68 14.79 -8.23
N ALA A 131 -11.60 15.85 -7.42
CA ALA A 131 -11.47 17.23 -7.91
C ALA A 131 -10.02 17.64 -8.25
N ALA A 132 -8.99 16.90 -7.80
CA ALA A 132 -7.67 17.49 -7.63
C ALA A 132 -6.51 16.96 -8.50
N VAL A 133 -6.55 15.78 -9.16
CA VAL A 133 -5.27 15.19 -9.64
C VAL A 133 -5.31 14.56 -11.04
N ARG A 134 -4.39 15.04 -11.90
CA ARG A 134 -3.86 14.35 -13.09
C ARG A 134 -3.01 13.15 -12.61
N MET A 135 -3.45 11.92 -12.84
CA MET A 135 -3.01 10.76 -12.05
C MET A 135 -1.85 9.95 -12.62
N THR A 136 -1.07 9.38 -11.70
CA THR A 136 -0.14 8.26 -11.93
C THR A 136 -0.90 6.92 -11.88
N PRO A 137 -0.32 5.81 -12.39
CA PRO A 137 -1.02 4.53 -12.54
C PRO A 137 -1.59 3.95 -11.22
N ASP A 138 -0.84 4.10 -10.12
CA ASP A 138 -1.24 3.57 -8.81
C ASP A 138 -2.41 4.34 -8.17
N ASP A 139 -2.62 5.61 -8.53
CA ASP A 139 -3.75 6.41 -8.03
C ASP A 139 -5.06 6.06 -8.71
N THR A 140 -5.00 5.45 -9.89
CA THR A 140 -6.18 5.07 -10.66
C THR A 140 -6.97 3.95 -10.00
N ALA A 141 -6.27 2.94 -9.45
CA ALA A 141 -6.90 1.84 -8.73
C ALA A 141 -7.63 2.33 -7.46
N ARG A 142 -7.27 3.50 -6.93
CA ARG A 142 -7.87 4.10 -5.73
C ARG A 142 -9.22 4.78 -6.01
N LEU A 143 -9.43 5.25 -7.23
CA LEU A 143 -10.64 6.01 -7.59
C LEU A 143 -11.80 5.14 -8.04
N LEU A 144 -11.54 3.94 -8.54
CA LEU A 144 -12.61 3.12 -9.13
C LEU A 144 -13.41 2.44 -8.01
N PRO A 145 -14.75 2.55 -7.99
CA PRO A 145 -15.58 1.77 -7.07
C PRO A 145 -15.26 0.27 -7.16
N LYS A 146 -15.23 -0.43 -6.04
CA LYS A 146 -14.87 -1.87 -5.98
C LYS A 146 -15.72 -2.72 -6.93
N GLU A 147 -17.01 -2.40 -7.05
CA GLU A 147 -17.92 -3.06 -7.98
C GLU A 147 -17.48 -2.89 -9.44
N LEU A 148 -17.04 -1.69 -9.82
CA LEU A 148 -16.52 -1.40 -11.15
C LEU A 148 -15.19 -2.13 -11.39
N GLN A 149 -14.31 -2.17 -10.40
CA GLN A 149 -13.05 -2.92 -10.49
C GLN A 149 -13.31 -4.41 -10.72
N THR A 150 -14.14 -5.04 -9.89
CA THR A 150 -14.50 -6.45 -10.03
C THR A 150 -15.06 -6.73 -11.42
N ARG A 151 -15.95 -5.87 -11.92
CA ARG A 151 -16.52 -6.01 -13.26
C ARG A 151 -15.47 -5.91 -14.38
N LEU A 152 -14.58 -4.91 -14.31
CA LEU A 152 -13.49 -4.74 -15.29
C LEU A 152 -12.57 -5.96 -15.31
N LEU A 153 -12.22 -6.48 -14.13
CA LEU A 153 -11.40 -7.68 -13.98
C LEU A 153 -12.12 -8.92 -14.54
N GLN A 154 -13.42 -9.06 -14.29
CA GLN A 154 -14.23 -10.16 -14.84
C GLN A 154 -14.19 -10.15 -16.37
N MET A 155 -14.32 -8.98 -16.99
CA MET A 155 -14.23 -8.83 -18.45
C MET A 155 -12.85 -9.23 -19.00
N LEU A 156 -11.77 -9.03 -18.23
CA LEU A 156 -10.42 -9.50 -18.61
C LEU A 156 -10.30 -11.03 -18.49
N VAL A 157 -10.90 -11.63 -17.45
CA VAL A 157 -10.94 -13.10 -17.27
C VAL A 157 -11.72 -13.78 -18.39
N GLU A 158 -12.90 -13.27 -18.74
CA GLU A 158 -13.72 -13.78 -19.85
C GLU A 158 -12.96 -13.80 -21.18
N ARG A 159 -12.10 -12.80 -21.39
CA ARG A 159 -11.22 -12.69 -22.56
C ARG A 159 -9.89 -13.43 -22.43
N ARG A 160 -9.69 -14.19 -21.35
CA ARG A 160 -8.44 -14.91 -21.02
C ARG A 160 -7.20 -14.00 -20.94
N ARG A 161 -7.39 -12.72 -20.64
CA ARG A 161 -6.31 -11.73 -20.44
C ARG A 161 -5.89 -11.59 -18.98
N LEU A 162 -6.56 -12.31 -18.08
CA LEU A 162 -6.27 -12.39 -16.65
C LEU A 162 -6.62 -13.80 -16.16
N ALA A 163 -5.89 -14.31 -15.16
CA ALA A 163 -6.24 -15.55 -14.48
C ALA A 163 -7.58 -15.44 -13.73
N PRO A 164 -8.29 -16.55 -13.48
CA PRO A 164 -9.53 -16.52 -12.70
C PRO A 164 -9.35 -15.79 -11.37
N LEU A 165 -10.34 -14.98 -11.01
CA LEU A 165 -10.30 -14.21 -9.76
C LEU A 165 -10.45 -15.16 -8.57
N ASP A 166 -9.48 -15.13 -7.66
CA ASP A 166 -9.50 -15.82 -6.38
C ASP A 166 -9.36 -14.74 -5.29
N GLU A 167 -10.27 -14.75 -4.30
CA GLU A 167 -10.23 -13.81 -3.17
C GLU A 167 -8.95 -13.91 -2.34
N ARG A 168 -8.23 -15.04 -2.45
CA ARG A 168 -6.97 -15.31 -1.75
C ARG A 168 -5.75 -14.80 -2.50
N VAL A 169 -5.88 -14.43 -3.78
CA VAL A 169 -4.76 -14.09 -4.67
C VAL A 169 -5.00 -12.71 -5.28
N THR A 170 -4.06 -11.79 -5.07
CA THR A 170 -4.14 -10.46 -5.69
C THR A 170 -3.90 -10.56 -7.20
N PRO A 171 -4.82 -10.09 -8.06
CA PRO A 171 -4.64 -10.12 -9.51
C PRO A 171 -3.48 -9.23 -9.94
N LEU A 172 -2.68 -9.71 -10.90
CA LEU A 172 -1.52 -8.99 -11.45
C LEU A 172 -1.97 -8.00 -12.53
N VAL A 173 -2.46 -6.84 -12.10
CA VAL A 173 -2.92 -5.77 -12.99
C VAL A 173 -2.34 -4.42 -12.59
N GLN A 174 -2.20 -3.53 -13.57
CA GLN A 174 -1.84 -2.14 -13.39
C GLN A 174 -2.84 -1.26 -14.15
N TYR A 175 -3.36 -0.24 -13.50
CA TYR A 175 -4.39 0.65 -14.04
C TYR A 175 -3.79 1.98 -14.48
N PHE A 176 -4.27 2.54 -15.59
CA PHE A 176 -3.82 3.82 -16.12
C PHE A 176 -5.02 4.67 -16.51
N TYR A 177 -5.43 5.59 -15.65
CA TYR A 177 -6.52 6.50 -15.93
C TYR A 177 -6.04 7.68 -16.77
N SER A 178 -6.72 7.90 -17.90
CA SER A 178 -6.38 8.97 -18.85
C SER A 178 -7.30 10.18 -18.72
N GLY A 179 -8.18 10.23 -17.71
CA GLY A 179 -9.15 11.32 -17.54
C GLY A 179 -10.47 11.09 -18.29
N ILE A 180 -11.26 12.17 -18.36
CA ILE A 180 -12.51 12.23 -19.10
C ILE A 180 -12.19 12.63 -20.55
N VAL A 181 -12.69 11.85 -21.50
CA VAL A 181 -12.59 12.10 -22.94
C VAL A 181 -13.98 12.14 -23.56
N ARG A 182 -14.12 12.83 -24.69
CA ARG A 182 -15.36 12.79 -25.46
C ARG A 182 -15.32 11.59 -26.40
N HIS A 183 -16.29 10.69 -26.28
CA HIS A 183 -16.44 9.50 -27.12
C HIS A 183 -17.91 9.38 -27.54
N ASN A 184 -18.19 9.30 -28.84
CA ASN A 184 -19.55 9.28 -29.39
C ASN A 184 -20.47 10.39 -28.82
N ASP A 185 -19.96 11.63 -28.80
CA ASP A 185 -20.63 12.82 -28.26
C ASP A 185 -21.00 12.79 -26.76
N ARG A 186 -20.47 11.84 -26.00
CA ARG A 186 -20.64 11.77 -24.54
C ARG A 186 -19.29 11.89 -23.84
N LEU A 187 -19.31 12.50 -22.66
CA LEU A 187 -18.15 12.52 -21.76
C LEU A 187 -18.05 11.16 -21.09
N VAL A 188 -16.92 10.49 -21.27
CA VAL A 188 -16.64 9.17 -20.69
C VAL A 188 -15.25 9.15 -20.07
N HIS A 189 -15.12 8.39 -19.01
CA HIS A 189 -13.85 8.07 -18.38
C HIS A 189 -13.06 7.10 -19.26
N ARG A 190 -11.76 7.35 -19.45
CA ARG A 190 -10.86 6.44 -20.18
C ARG A 190 -9.86 5.79 -19.23
N LEU A 191 -9.77 4.48 -19.31
CA LEU A 191 -8.91 3.65 -18.48
C LEU A 191 -8.16 2.63 -19.34
N VAL A 192 -6.89 2.42 -19.07
CA VAL A 192 -6.12 1.32 -19.65
C VAL A 192 -5.70 0.38 -18.53
N ILE A 193 -5.92 -0.91 -18.72
CA ILE A 193 -5.48 -1.94 -17.77
C ILE A 193 -4.42 -2.78 -18.47
N GLN A 194 -3.23 -2.83 -17.86
CA GLN A 194 -2.20 -3.79 -18.20
C GLN A 194 -2.34 -4.99 -17.28
N SER A 195 -2.43 -6.20 -17.83
CA SER A 195 -2.59 -7.43 -17.06
C SER A 195 -1.52 -8.45 -17.43
N LYS A 196 -1.11 -9.26 -16.45
CA LYS A 196 -0.14 -10.33 -16.62
C LYS A 196 -0.76 -11.69 -16.32
N VAL A 197 -0.66 -12.63 -17.25
CA VAL A 197 -1.03 -14.03 -17.06
C VAL A 197 0.26 -14.85 -16.91
N VAL A 198 0.41 -15.51 -15.77
CA VAL A 198 1.57 -16.37 -15.49
C VAL A 198 1.22 -17.80 -15.92
N GLY A 199 1.87 -18.27 -16.98
CA GLY A 199 1.71 -19.63 -17.49
C GLY A 199 2.85 -20.56 -17.05
N PRO A 200 2.71 -21.89 -17.21
CA PRO A 200 3.75 -22.86 -16.87
C PRO A 200 5.01 -22.74 -17.73
N GLU A 201 4.90 -22.20 -18.95
CA GLU A 201 6.02 -22.06 -19.90
C GLU A 201 6.44 -20.60 -20.15
N ARG A 202 5.51 -19.65 -20.09
CA ARG A 202 5.78 -18.23 -20.32
C ARG A 202 4.76 -17.31 -19.67
N ASP A 203 5.21 -16.11 -19.36
CA ASP A 203 4.36 -15.01 -18.91
C ASP A 203 3.83 -14.24 -20.13
N GLU A 204 2.54 -13.94 -20.15
CA GLU A 204 1.91 -13.13 -21.19
C GLU A 204 1.41 -11.80 -20.60
N LEU A 205 1.72 -10.69 -21.29
CA LEU A 205 1.30 -9.34 -20.91
C LEU A 205 0.26 -8.84 -21.90
N PHE A 206 -0.84 -8.29 -21.39
CA PHE A 206 -1.93 -7.75 -22.19
C PHE A 206 -2.19 -6.29 -21.81
N GLU A 207 -2.52 -5.47 -22.80
CA GLU A 207 -3.06 -4.13 -22.60
C GLU A 207 -4.51 -4.10 -23.09
N THR A 208 -5.43 -3.61 -22.26
CA THR A 208 -6.85 -3.50 -22.60
C THR A 208 -7.36 -2.12 -22.25
N ARG A 209 -8.04 -1.48 -23.20
CA ARG A 209 -8.54 -0.11 -23.07
C ARG A 209 -10.04 -0.14 -22.80
N PHE A 210 -10.47 0.61 -21.81
CA PHE A 210 -11.85 0.72 -21.39
C PHE A 210 -12.29 2.18 -21.46
N VAL A 211 -13.56 2.37 -21.80
CA VAL A 211 -14.29 3.61 -21.58
C VAL A 211 -15.55 3.32 -20.78
N PHE A 212 -15.90 4.21 -19.85
CA PHE A 212 -17.11 4.07 -19.06
C PHE A 212 -17.73 5.42 -18.71
N ASP A 213 -19.03 5.44 -18.49
CA ASP A 213 -19.77 6.64 -18.06
C ASP A 213 -19.54 6.94 -16.57
N GLU A 214 -19.96 8.12 -16.09
CA GLU A 214 -19.83 8.52 -14.67
C GLU A 214 -20.44 7.50 -13.71
N SER A 215 -21.48 6.77 -14.15
CA SER A 215 -22.14 5.76 -13.34
C SER A 215 -21.34 4.44 -13.21
N GLY A 216 -20.33 4.23 -14.06
CA GLY A 216 -19.60 2.95 -14.16
C GLY A 216 -20.47 1.78 -14.65
N LYS A 217 -21.73 2.02 -15.04
CA LYS A 217 -22.65 0.96 -15.48
C LYS A 217 -22.48 0.66 -16.96
N ASN A 218 -22.09 1.62 -17.76
CA ASN A 218 -21.88 1.45 -19.20
C ASN A 218 -20.40 1.38 -19.51
N VAL A 219 -19.83 0.18 -19.41
CA VAL A 219 -18.42 -0.09 -19.73
C VAL A 219 -18.30 -0.63 -21.15
N GLN A 220 -17.41 -0.05 -21.95
CA GLN A 220 -17.05 -0.53 -23.28
C GLN A 220 -15.55 -0.77 -23.37
N ILE A 221 -15.15 -1.84 -24.06
CA ILE A 221 -13.75 -2.09 -24.39
C ILE A 221 -13.47 -1.49 -25.75
N LEU A 222 -12.44 -0.66 -25.84
CA LEU A 222 -11.91 -0.17 -27.10
C LEU A 222 -10.92 -1.21 -27.63
N ASN A 223 -11.19 -1.72 -28.83
CA ASN A 223 -10.28 -2.61 -29.55
C ASN A 223 -9.08 -1.84 -30.11
#